data_AF-A0A7D5XLD6-F1
#
_entry.id   AF-A0A7D5XLD6-F1
#
_cell.length_a   1.000
_cell.length_b   1.000
_cell.length_c   1.000
_cell.angle_alpha   90.00
_cell.angle_beta   90.00
_cell.angle_gamma   90.00
#
_symmetry.space_group_name_H-M   'P 1'
#
loop_
_entity.id
_entity.type
_entity.pdbx_description
1 polymer ?
#
loop_
_entity_poly.entity_id
_entity_poly.type
_entity_poly.pdbx_seq_one_letter_code
_entity_poly.pdbx_strand_id
1 'polypeptide(L)'
;MTEDEIPFNSWSRERIELGMKECTSRHKRYTKDKRVYYISPKLPFWFIKEFLWKAEGANSPEELQEVMNSIYHRLVPAEEEFYVHCGHFKEALEEYKKKEDVEAFL
;
A
#
# COMPACT_ATOMS: atom_id res chain seq x y z
N MET A 1 3.18 -15.50 1.02
CA MET A 1 2.17 -14.53 0.52
C MET A 1 1.20 -15.29 -0.36
N THR A 2 -0.10 -15.24 -0.04
CA THR A 2 -1.13 -15.86 -0.88
C THR A 2 -1.41 -14.98 -2.11
N GLU A 3 -1.96 -15.52 -3.20
CA GLU A 3 -2.35 -14.73 -4.39
C GLU A 3 -3.40 -13.63 -4.09
N ASP A 4 -4.02 -13.74 -2.91
CA ASP A 4 -5.11 -12.90 -2.43
C ASP A 4 -4.62 -11.66 -1.64
N GLU A 5 -3.35 -11.60 -1.25
CA GLU A 5 -2.75 -10.47 -0.51
C GLU A 5 -2.09 -9.45 -1.44
N ILE A 6 -2.19 -8.17 -1.09
CA ILE A 6 -1.47 -7.10 -1.79
C ILE A 6 0.04 -7.33 -1.63
N PRO A 7 0.80 -7.45 -2.73
CA PRO A 7 2.24 -7.45 -2.65
C PRO A 7 2.76 -6.03 -2.38
N PHE A 8 3.63 -5.92 -1.37
CA PHE A 8 4.33 -4.68 -1.03
C PHE A 8 5.79 -4.80 -1.45
N ASN A 9 6.27 -3.82 -2.22
CA ASN A 9 7.70 -3.68 -2.55
C ASN A 9 8.51 -3.21 -1.33
N SER A 10 9.83 -3.12 -1.46
CA SER A 10 10.72 -2.68 -0.37
C SER A 10 10.32 -1.33 0.21
N TRP A 11 10.06 -0.33 -0.65
CA TRP A 11 9.62 1.00 -0.22
C TRP A 11 8.33 0.94 0.61
N SER A 12 7.31 0.21 0.14
CA SER A 12 6.05 0.10 0.87
C SER A 12 6.23 -0.62 2.20
N ARG A 13 7.09 -1.66 2.25
CA ARG A 13 7.38 -2.39 3.49
C ARG A 13 8.05 -1.47 4.52
N GLU A 14 9.05 -0.69 4.10
CA GLU A 14 9.71 0.29 4.98
C GLU A 14 8.70 1.31 5.53
N ARG A 15 7.82 1.88 4.67
CA ARG A 15 6.79 2.82 5.13
C ARG A 15 5.77 2.19 6.08
N ILE A 16 5.42 0.92 5.86
CA ILE A 16 4.58 0.16 6.79
C ILE A 16 5.32 -0.04 8.12
N GLU A 17 6.61 -0.39 8.10
CA GLU A 17 7.43 -0.56 9.30
C GLU A 17 7.54 0.72 10.13
N LEU A 18 7.63 1.88 9.47
CA LEU A 18 7.64 3.18 10.13
C LEU A 18 6.24 3.65 10.57
N GLY A 19 5.17 2.90 10.27
CA GLY A 19 3.80 3.28 10.60
C GLY A 19 3.26 4.45 9.76
N MET A 20 3.89 4.74 8.61
CA MET A 20 3.52 5.86 7.74
C MET A 20 2.46 5.50 6.70
N LYS A 21 2.37 4.22 6.32
CA LYS A 21 1.51 3.75 5.23
C LYS A 21 0.20 3.17 5.78
N GLU A 22 -0.90 3.87 5.49
CA GLU A 22 -2.27 3.53 5.90
C GLU A 22 -3.12 3.04 4.72
N CYS A 23 -2.72 3.40 3.49
CA CYS A 23 -3.41 2.96 2.28
C CYS A 23 -2.44 2.58 1.14
N THR A 24 -2.96 1.92 0.12
CA THR A 24 -2.20 1.66 -1.10
C THR A 24 -3.06 1.62 -2.37
N SER A 25 -2.50 2.13 -3.47
CA SER A 25 -3.17 2.23 -4.76
C SER A 25 -2.77 1.07 -5.69
N ARG A 26 -3.78 0.37 -6.25
CA ARG A 26 -3.58 -0.77 -7.16
C ARG A 26 -4.63 -0.79 -8.27
N HIS A 27 -4.23 -1.27 -9.46
CA HIS A 27 -5.17 -1.59 -10.53
C HIS A 27 -6.07 -2.79 -10.17
N LYS A 28 -5.49 -3.82 -9.54
CA LYS A 28 -6.23 -5.00 -9.06
C LYS A 28 -6.98 -4.65 -7.79
N ARG A 29 -8.24 -5.09 -7.70
CA ARG A 29 -9.06 -4.98 -6.49
C ARG A 29 -8.82 -6.19 -5.58
N TYR A 30 -8.05 -6.02 -4.51
CA TYR A 30 -7.79 -7.06 -3.51
C TYR A 30 -8.88 -7.12 -2.44
N THR A 31 -9.93 -7.90 -2.68
CA THR A 31 -11.11 -8.01 -1.78
C THR A 31 -10.96 -9.02 -0.65
N LYS A 32 -9.93 -9.87 -0.70
CA LYS A 32 -9.70 -10.95 0.27
C LYS A 32 -8.51 -10.70 1.17
N ASP A 33 -7.81 -9.59 0.97
CA ASP A 33 -6.70 -9.20 1.83
C ASP A 33 -7.25 -8.82 3.21
N LYS A 34 -7.02 -9.68 4.21
CA LYS A 34 -7.56 -9.50 5.58
C LYS A 34 -7.01 -8.27 6.29
N ARG A 35 -5.92 -7.69 5.77
CA ARG A 35 -5.30 -6.47 6.31
C ARG A 35 -6.08 -5.21 5.91
N VAL A 36 -6.93 -5.31 4.88
CA VAL A 36 -7.70 -4.22 4.30
C VAL A 36 -9.09 -4.18 4.93
N TYR A 37 -9.48 -3.01 5.46
CA TYR A 37 -10.82 -2.78 6.01
C TYR A 37 -11.72 -1.99 5.06
N TYR A 38 -11.14 -1.28 4.08
CA TYR A 38 -11.91 -0.48 3.12
C TYR A 38 -11.25 -0.46 1.74
N ILE A 39 -12.08 -0.45 0.70
CA ILE A 39 -11.64 -0.33 -0.69
C ILE A 39 -12.51 0.74 -1.35
N SER A 40 -11.89 1.80 -1.86
CA SER A 40 -12.59 2.86 -2.57
C SER A 40 -13.16 2.39 -3.91
N PRO A 41 -14.12 3.12 -4.51
CA PRO A 41 -14.26 3.15 -5.96
C PRO A 41 -12.92 3.52 -6.62
N LYS A 42 -12.81 3.35 -7.93
CA LYS A 42 -11.66 3.85 -8.67
C LYS A 42 -11.54 5.37 -8.50
N LEU A 43 -10.33 5.82 -8.18
CA LEU A 43 -9.99 7.24 -8.03
C LEU A 43 -8.87 7.58 -9.02
N PRO A 44 -8.94 8.75 -9.67
CA PRO A 44 -7.88 9.19 -10.57
C PRO A 44 -6.61 9.53 -9.78
N PHE A 45 -5.45 9.32 -10.40
CA PHE A 45 -4.17 9.47 -9.74
C PHE A 45 -3.91 10.90 -9.25
N TRP A 46 -4.40 11.92 -9.94
CA TRP A 46 -4.29 13.30 -9.47
C TRP A 46 -4.92 13.49 -8.09
N PHE A 47 -6.06 12.85 -7.82
CA PHE A 47 -6.76 12.94 -6.54
C PHE A 47 -5.96 12.24 -5.44
N ILE A 48 -5.45 11.04 -5.75
CA ILE A 48 -4.62 10.26 -4.82
C ILE A 48 -3.35 11.04 -4.49
N LYS A 49 -2.70 11.61 -5.51
CA LYS A 49 -1.48 12.39 -5.38
C LYS A 49 -1.69 13.66 -4.56
N GLU A 50 -2.79 14.37 -4.77
CA GLU A 50 -3.08 15.62 -4.07
C GLU A 50 -3.49 15.39 -2.62
N PHE A 51 -4.38 14.41 -2.37
CA PHE A 51 -5.06 14.28 -1.08
C PHE A 51 -4.61 13.08 -0.24
N LEU A 52 -4.04 12.04 -0.85
CA LEU A 52 -3.75 10.76 -0.18
C LEU A 52 -2.26 10.41 -0.13
N TRP A 53 -1.37 11.26 -0.64
CA TRP A 53 0.09 10.99 -0.66
C TRP A 53 0.65 10.64 0.73
N LYS A 54 0.18 11.33 1.77
CA LYS A 54 0.62 11.08 3.14
C LYS A 54 0.15 9.72 3.65
N ALA A 55 -1.10 9.35 3.36
CA ALA A 55 -1.66 8.05 3.74
C ALA A 55 -1.04 6.89 2.91
N GLU A 56 -0.57 7.15 1.70
CA GLU A 56 0.27 6.22 0.93
C GLU A 56 1.66 6.03 1.55
N GLY A 57 2.06 6.87 2.49
CA GLY A 57 3.36 6.84 3.17
C GLY A 57 4.45 7.66 2.49
N ALA A 58 4.11 8.54 1.54
CA ALA A 58 5.05 9.49 0.96
C ALA A 58 5.25 10.73 1.85
N ASN A 59 6.37 11.43 1.66
CA ASN A 59 6.68 12.70 2.33
C ASN A 59 6.23 13.92 1.52
N SER A 60 5.88 13.73 0.24
CA SER A 60 5.28 14.74 -0.62
C SER A 60 4.45 14.11 -1.75
N PRO A 61 3.58 14.89 -2.42
CA PRO A 61 2.93 14.47 -3.67
C PRO A 61 3.92 14.01 -4.75
N GLU A 62 5.08 14.66 -4.83
CA GLU A 62 6.13 14.36 -5.81
C GLU A 62 6.80 13.00 -5.54
N GLU A 63 7.11 12.68 -4.28
CA GLU A 63 7.63 11.35 -3.92
C GLU A 63 6.62 10.26 -4.32
N LEU A 64 5.32 10.50 -4.10
CA LEU A 64 4.30 9.53 -4.51
C LEU A 64 4.31 9.33 -6.05
N GLN A 65 4.49 10.39 -6.84
CA GLN A 65 4.64 10.27 -8.30
C GLN A 65 5.85 9.41 -8.66
N GLU A 66 7.01 9.65 -8.05
CA GLU A 66 8.24 8.92 -8.33
C GLU A 66 8.11 7.43 -7.98
N VAL A 67 7.53 7.13 -6.82
CA VAL A 67 7.29 5.76 -6.35
C VAL A 67 6.31 5.03 -7.28
N MET A 68 5.21 5.69 -7.65
CA MET A 68 4.23 5.10 -8.57
C MET A 68 4.85 4.86 -9.94
N ASN A 69 5.65 5.79 -10.45
CA ASN A 69 6.36 5.61 -11.71
C ASN A 69 7.33 4.42 -11.66
N SER A 70 8.02 4.25 -10.52
CA SER A 70 8.94 3.13 -10.28
C SER A 70 8.20 1.79 -10.23
N ILE A 71 7.05 1.73 -9.57
CA ILE A 71 6.22 0.51 -9.46
C ILE A 71 5.66 0.09 -10.83
N TYR A 72 5.21 1.04 -11.64
CA TYR A 72 4.58 0.75 -12.94
C TYR A 72 5.57 0.81 -14.12
N HIS A 73 6.85 1.11 -13.85
CA HIS A 73 7.92 1.24 -14.85
C HIS A 73 7.58 2.19 -16.00
N ARG A 74 6.81 3.24 -15.72
CA ARG A 74 6.40 4.29 -16.67
C ARG A 74 5.91 5.52 -15.95
N LEU A 75 5.72 6.62 -16.66
CA LEU A 75 4.97 7.75 -16.12
C LEU A 75 3.50 7.32 -15.89
N VAL A 76 3.03 7.45 -14.64
CA VAL A 76 1.62 7.30 -14.30
C VAL A 76 0.90 8.62 -14.57
N PRO A 77 -0.03 8.67 -15.54
CA PRO A 77 -0.74 9.89 -15.89
C PRO A 77 -1.79 10.24 -14.85
N ALA A 78 -2.13 11.53 -14.77
CA ALA A 78 -3.05 12.11 -13.78
C ALA A 78 -4.45 11.44 -13.78
N GLU A 79 -4.96 11.06 -14.95
CA GLU A 79 -6.29 10.47 -15.12
C GLU A 79 -6.32 8.95 -14.93
N GLU A 80 -5.17 8.31 -14.73
CA GLU A 80 -5.16 6.86 -14.50
C GLU A 80 -5.82 6.52 -13.17
N GLU A 81 -6.70 5.52 -13.19
CA GLU A 81 -7.53 5.22 -12.04
C GLU A 81 -7.09 3.98 -11.27
N PHE A 82 -7.03 4.13 -9.95
CA PHE A 82 -6.64 3.07 -9.02
C PHE A 82 -7.73 2.79 -7.99
N TYR A 83 -7.80 1.55 -7.52
CA TYR A 83 -8.45 1.26 -6.25
C TYR A 83 -7.49 1.67 -5.13
N VAL A 84 -8.02 2.36 -4.11
CA VAL A 84 -7.29 2.63 -2.86
C VAL A 84 -7.76 1.63 -1.81
N HIS A 85 -6.81 0.85 -1.29
CA HIS A 85 -7.01 -0.12 -0.22
C HIS A 85 -6.50 0.47 1.09
N CYS A 86 -7.41 0.81 2.01
CA CYS A 86 -7.06 1.27 3.35
C CYS A 86 -7.02 0.06 4.30
N GLY A 87 -5.98 -0.03 5.12
CA GLY A 87 -5.74 -1.21 5.94
C GLY A 87 -4.89 -0.96 7.17
N HIS A 88 -4.95 -1.92 8.10
CA HIS A 88 -4.12 -1.98 9.30
C HIS A 88 -2.80 -2.70 8.99
N PHE A 89 -2.00 -2.11 8.11
CA PHE A 89 -0.82 -2.79 7.57
C PHE A 89 0.31 -2.94 8.60
N LYS A 90 0.47 -1.96 9.50
CA LYS A 90 1.49 -1.98 10.54
C LYS A 90 1.17 -3.05 11.58
N GLU A 91 -0.07 -3.10 12.04
CA GLU A 91 -0.57 -4.05 13.02
C GLU A 91 -0.47 -5.47 12.46
N ALA A 92 -0.87 -5.68 11.20
CA ALA A 92 -0.71 -6.96 10.53
C ALA A 92 0.75 -7.42 10.46
N LEU A 93 1.68 -6.50 10.18
CA LEU A 93 3.12 -6.81 10.15
C LEU A 93 3.64 -7.24 11.53
N GLU A 94 3.22 -6.56 12.60
CA GLU A 94 3.60 -6.91 13.96
C GLU A 94 3.04 -8.28 14.39
N GLU A 95 1.81 -8.60 13.98
CA GLU A 95 1.23 -9.92 14.21
C GLU A 95 1.99 -11.03 13.48
N TYR A 96 2.43 -10.79 12.24
CA TYR A 96 3.26 -11.77 11.51
C TYR A 96 4.60 -12.00 12.20
N LYS A 97 5.30 -10.94 12.60
CA LYS A 97 6.60 -11.05 13.30
C LYS A 97 6.47 -11.86 14.60
N LYS A 98 5.41 -11.63 15.39
CA LYS A 98 5.13 -12.42 16.60
C LYS A 98 4.91 -13.91 16.32
N LYS A 99 4.29 -14.27 15.19
CA LYS A 99 4.08 -15.68 14.82
C LYS A 99 5.38 -16.35 14.39
N GLU A 100 6.20 -15.66 13.60
CA GLU A 100 7.52 -16.15 13.19
C GLU A 100 8.44 -16.37 14.41
N ASP A 101 8.42 -15.43 15.37
CA ASP A 101 9.14 -15.59 16.63
C ASP A 101 8.63 -16.82 17.41
N VAL A 102 7.33 -17.11 17.43
CA VAL A 102 6.82 -18.33 18.09
C VAL A 102 7.27 -19.60 17.36
N GLU A 103 7.20 -19.62 16.04
CA GLU A 103 7.61 -20.78 15.22
C GLU A 103 9.11 -21.06 15.30
N ALA A 104 9.97 -20.04 15.43
CA ALA A 104 11.41 -20.20 15.55
C ALA A 104 11.88 -20.84 16.87
N PHE A 105 10.99 -20.90 17.88
CA PHE A 105 11.28 -21.47 19.21
C PHE A 105 10.66 -22.87 19.42
N LEU A 106 9.94 -23.41 18.43
CA LEU A 106 9.36 -24.76 18.42
C LEU A 106 10.18 -25.71 17.56
#